data_AF-A0A914F1J0-F1
#
_entry.id   AF-A0A914F1J0-F1
#
_cell.length_a   1.000
_cell.length_b   1.000
_cell.length_c   1.000
_cell.angle_alpha   90.00
_cell.angle_beta   90.00
_cell.angle_gamma   90.00
#
_symmetry.space_group_name_H-M   'P 1'
#
loop_
_entity.id
_entity.type
_entity.pdbx_description
1 polymer ?
#
loop_
_entity_poly.entity_id
_entity_poly.type
_entity_poly.pdbx_seq_one_letter_code
_entity_poly.pdbx_strand_id
1 'polypeptide(L)'
;MNIFAAVEAKQVAAQEAQRASFYVERAIQSRQEKIVQAEGEAQAAKLLGESMKHDAGFLKLRKIRAAQEIAKTISTSANRIYLPSNTLMLNIADEDYLSSIDKKAIRR
;
A
#
# COMPACT_ATOMS: atom_id res chain seq x y z
N MET A 1 -35.36 51.35 5.11
CA MET A 1 -34.97 49.93 5.01
C MET A 1 -34.03 49.80 3.83
N ASN A 2 -32.77 49.45 4.10
CA ASN A 2 -31.61 50.14 3.53
C ASN A 2 -30.98 49.39 2.35
N ILE A 3 -30.91 50.07 1.20
CA ILE A 3 -30.17 49.69 -0.03
C ILE A 3 -28.74 49.17 0.21
N PHE A 4 -28.08 49.61 1.29
CA PHE A 4 -26.75 49.13 1.70
C PHE A 4 -26.70 47.63 2.02
N ALA A 5 -27.72 47.09 2.70
CA ALA A 5 -27.77 45.68 3.05
C ALA A 5 -27.91 44.79 1.80
N ALA A 6 -28.61 45.29 0.77
CA ALA A 6 -28.77 44.56 -0.50
C ALA A 6 -27.45 44.50 -1.30
N VAL A 7 -26.63 45.55 -1.25
CA VAL A 7 -25.31 45.58 -1.91
C VAL A 7 -24.33 44.66 -1.19
N GLU A 8 -24.29 44.71 0.14
CA GLU A 8 -23.45 43.84 0.96
C GLU A 8 -23.82 42.36 0.77
N ALA A 9 -25.11 42.03 0.79
CA ALA A 9 -25.59 40.67 0.50
C ALA A 9 -25.16 40.17 -0.88
N LYS A 10 -25.19 41.05 -1.91
CA LYS A 10 -24.72 40.70 -3.26
C LYS A 10 -23.21 40.44 -3.31
N GLN A 11 -22.42 41.21 -2.56
CA GLN A 11 -20.97 41.01 -2.47
C GLN A 11 -20.64 39.69 -1.74
N VAL A 12 -21.33 39.39 -0.65
CA VAL A 12 -21.17 38.12 0.08
C VAL A 12 -21.56 36.94 -0.80
N ALA A 13 -22.68 37.01 -1.52
CA ALA A 13 -23.10 35.95 -2.44
C ALA A 13 -22.09 35.71 -3.57
N ALA A 14 -21.47 36.76 -4.12
CA ALA A 14 -20.43 36.63 -5.12
C ALA A 14 -19.15 35.97 -4.55
N GLN A 15 -18.76 36.33 -3.32
CA GLN A 15 -17.61 35.74 -2.63
C GLN A 15 -17.85 34.25 -2.32
N GLU A 16 -19.05 33.89 -1.88
CA GLU A 16 -19.43 32.50 -1.62
C GLU A 16 -19.44 31.66 -2.91
N ALA A 17 -19.91 32.21 -4.03
CA ALA A 17 -19.88 31.53 -5.33
C ALA A 17 -18.45 31.27 -5.82
N GLN A 18 -17.54 32.24 -5.66
CA GLN A 18 -16.11 32.06 -5.97
C GLN A 18 -15.47 31.00 -5.09
N ARG A 19 -15.77 31.04 -3.79
CA ARG A 19 -15.25 30.07 -2.81
C ARG A 19 -15.76 28.66 -3.09
N ALA A 20 -17.04 28.51 -3.42
CA ALA A 20 -17.63 27.21 -3.80
C ALA A 20 -16.95 26.63 -5.04
N SER A 21 -16.73 27.46 -6.07
CA SER A 21 -16.03 27.05 -7.29
C SER A 21 -14.60 26.58 -6.99
N PHE A 22 -13.88 27.31 -6.15
CA PHE A 22 -12.53 26.93 -5.72
C PHE A 22 -12.50 25.59 -4.97
N TYR A 23 -13.45 25.34 -4.07
CA TYR A 23 -13.51 24.05 -3.37
C TYR A 23 -13.79 22.87 -4.30
N VAL A 24 -14.66 23.06 -5.30
CA VAL A 24 -14.95 22.03 -6.30
C VAL A 24 -13.71 21.73 -7.13
N GLU A 25 -13.03 22.76 -7.63
CA GLU A 25 -11.81 22.58 -8.42
C GLU A 25 -10.70 21.89 -7.62
N ARG A 26 -10.50 22.29 -6.36
CA ARG A 26 -9.56 21.63 -5.46
C ARG A 26 -9.91 20.16 -5.22
N ALA A 27 -11.19 19.83 -5.10
CA ALA A 27 -11.64 18.44 -4.94
C ALA A 27 -11.37 17.60 -6.21
N ILE A 28 -11.55 18.20 -7.39
CA ILE A 28 -11.24 17.55 -8.67
C ILE A 28 -9.73 17.27 -8.78
N GLN A 29 -8.89 18.28 -8.48
CA GLN A 29 -7.43 18.12 -8.50
C GLN A 29 -6.97 17.05 -7.51
N SER A 30 -7.44 17.11 -6.25
CA SER A 30 -7.07 16.12 -5.23
C SER A 30 -7.50 14.70 -5.61
N ARG A 31 -8.65 14.55 -6.29
CA ARG A 31 -9.07 13.24 -6.83
C ARG A 31 -8.10 12.76 -7.91
N GLN A 32 -7.72 13.63 -8.84
CA GLN A 32 -6.79 13.28 -9.91
C GLN A 32 -5.41 12.91 -9.38
N GLU A 33 -4.88 13.68 -8.43
CA GLU A 33 -3.63 13.38 -7.73
C GLU A 33 -3.64 11.98 -7.12
N LYS A 34 -4.71 11.62 -6.40
CA LYS A 34 -4.86 10.29 -5.80
C LYS A 34 -4.92 9.17 -6.84
N ILE A 35 -5.59 9.40 -7.97
CA ILE A 35 -5.65 8.43 -9.07
C ILE A 35 -4.26 8.20 -9.64
N VAL A 36 -3.54 9.28 -9.98
CA VAL A 36 -2.21 9.19 -10.58
C VAL A 36 -1.22 8.54 -9.61
N GLN A 37 -1.29 8.87 -8.32
CA GLN A 37 -0.45 8.24 -7.31
C GLN A 37 -0.74 6.73 -7.22
N ALA A 38 -2.02 6.33 -7.14
CA ALA A 38 -2.40 4.93 -7.06
C ALA A 38 -2.01 4.14 -8.33
N GLU A 39 -2.15 4.74 -9.51
CA GLU A 39 -1.71 4.15 -10.78
C GLU A 39 -0.19 3.98 -10.83
N GLY A 40 0.56 4.99 -10.38
CA GLY A 40 2.02 4.92 -10.28
C GLY A 40 2.50 3.85 -9.32
N GLU A 41 1.89 3.76 -8.13
CA GLU A 41 2.17 2.70 -7.15
C GLU A 41 1.82 1.31 -7.71
N ALA A 42 0.68 1.17 -8.38
CA ALA A 42 0.27 -0.09 -8.99
C ALA A 42 1.22 -0.53 -10.11
N GLN A 43 1.68 0.40 -10.96
CA GLN A 43 2.64 0.10 -12.01
C GLN A 43 4.01 -0.26 -11.44
N ALA A 44 4.49 0.48 -10.43
CA ALA A 44 5.74 0.16 -9.74
C ALA A 44 5.67 -1.23 -9.08
N ALA A 45 4.56 -1.56 -8.42
CA ALA A 45 4.34 -2.87 -7.81
C ALA A 45 4.28 -4.00 -8.85
N LYS A 46 3.67 -3.76 -10.03
CA LYS A 46 3.67 -4.72 -11.15
C LYS A 46 5.08 -4.98 -11.65
N LEU A 47 5.85 -3.92 -11.95
CA LEU A 47 7.23 -4.03 -12.44
C LEU A 47 8.15 -4.72 -11.44
N LEU A 48 8.00 -4.40 -10.15
CA LEU A 48 8.70 -5.07 -9.07
C LEU A 48 8.30 -6.54 -8.99
N GLY A 49 6.99 -6.84 -9.06
CA GLY A 49 6.46 -8.19 -9.02
C GLY A 49 6.92 -9.05 -10.19
N GLU A 50 7.00 -8.49 -11.39
CA GLU A 50 7.56 -9.16 -12.58
C GLU A 50 9.06 -9.41 -12.41
N SER A 51 9.82 -8.41 -12.00
CA SER A 51 11.26 -8.54 -11.71
C SER A 51 11.54 -9.62 -10.65
N MET A 52 10.70 -9.68 -9.60
CA MET A 52 10.82 -10.69 -8.54
C MET A 52 10.43 -12.11 -8.98
N LYS A 53 9.60 -12.28 -10.02
CA LYS A 53 9.25 -13.61 -10.56
C LYS A 53 10.42 -14.27 -11.28
N HIS A 54 11.35 -13.48 -11.83
CA HIS A 54 12.53 -14.01 -12.53
C HIS A 54 13.49 -14.71 -11.55
N ASP A 55 13.63 -14.20 -10.33
CA ASP A 55 14.50 -14.77 -9.29
C ASP A 55 13.69 -15.51 -8.20
N ALA A 56 13.14 -16.67 -8.55
CA ALA A 56 12.36 -17.51 -7.62
C ALA A 56 13.14 -17.89 -6.33
N GLY A 57 14.48 -17.92 -6.38
CA GLY A 57 15.35 -18.13 -5.22
C GLY A 57 15.41 -16.92 -4.27
N PHE A 58 15.31 -15.69 -4.79
CA PHE A 58 15.43 -14.46 -4.01
C PHE A 58 14.24 -14.29 -3.04
N LEU A 59 13.02 -14.59 -3.48
CA LEU A 59 11.83 -14.50 -2.61
C LEU A 59 11.92 -15.46 -1.43
N LYS A 60 12.50 -16.65 -1.62
CA LYS A 60 12.72 -17.64 -0.55
C LYS A 60 13.75 -17.14 0.45
N LEU A 61 14.91 -16.65 -0.02
CA LEU A 61 15.94 -16.07 0.83
C LEU A 61 15.44 -14.85 1.62
N ARG A 62 14.62 -13.99 0.99
CA ARG A 62 14.01 -12.83 1.65
C ARG A 62 13.01 -13.24 2.73
N LYS A 63 12.21 -14.29 2.49
CA LYS A 63 11.31 -14.85 3.52
C LYS A 63 12.06 -15.49 4.68
N ILE A 64 13.13 -16.24 4.41
CA ILE A 64 13.99 -16.80 5.47
C ILE A 64 14.58 -15.69 6.33
N ARG A 65 15.08 -14.60 5.73
CA ARG A 65 15.58 -13.44 6.48
C ARG A 65 14.50 -12.77 7.32
N ALA A 66 13.30 -12.58 6.77
CA ALA A 66 12.17 -12.01 7.51
C ALA A 66 11.77 -12.89 8.70
N ALA A 67 11.71 -14.21 8.51
CA ALA A 67 11.44 -15.17 9.59
C ALA A 67 12.54 -15.15 10.66
N GLN A 68 13.82 -15.03 10.28
CA GLN A 68 14.94 -14.87 11.22
C GLN A 68 14.82 -13.58 12.04
N GLU A 69 14.45 -12.46 11.41
CA GLU A 69 14.26 -11.17 12.07
C GLU A 69 13.07 -11.19 13.05
N ILE A 70 11.95 -11.79 12.64
CA ILE A 70 10.78 -12.01 13.48
C ILE A 70 11.15 -12.89 14.68
N ALA A 71 11.84 -14.02 14.45
CA ALA A 71 12.28 -14.91 15.51
C ALA A 71 13.22 -14.21 16.51
N LYS A 72 14.16 -13.40 16.02
CA LYS A 72 15.06 -12.60 16.87
C LYS A 72 14.29 -11.57 17.71
N THR A 73 13.34 -10.88 17.09
CA THR A 73 12.49 -9.88 17.76
C THR A 73 11.62 -10.52 18.84
N ILE A 74 11.01 -11.67 18.56
CA ILE A 74 10.22 -12.44 19.52
C ILE A 74 11.10 -13.00 20.65
N SER A 75 12.30 -13.50 20.33
CA SER A 75 13.23 -14.02 21.34
C SER A 75 13.74 -12.94 22.29
N THR A 76 13.81 -11.69 21.84
CA THR A 76 14.26 -10.54 22.65
C THR A 76 13.09 -9.89 23.41
N SER A 77 11.85 -10.10 22.94
CA SER A 77 10.64 -9.58 23.56
C SER A 77 10.42 -10.18 24.94
N ALA A 78 10.24 -9.32 25.95
CA ALA A 78 9.90 -9.73 27.32
C ALA A 78 8.46 -10.28 27.44
N ASN A 79 7.63 -10.12 26.40
CA ASN A 79 6.26 -10.61 26.38
C ASN A 79 6.19 -12.02 25.76
N ARG A 80 5.74 -13.01 26.53
CA ARG A 80 5.53 -14.39 26.06
C ARG A 80 4.17 -14.47 25.37
N ILE A 81 4.15 -14.24 24.06
CA ILE A 81 2.94 -14.35 23.25
C ILE A 81 2.97 -15.68 22.48
N TYR A 82 1.96 -16.52 22.71
CA TYR A 82 1.77 -17.78 21.98
C TYR A 82 1.06 -17.49 20.65
N LEU A 83 1.82 -17.17 19.60
CA LEU A 83 1.26 -17.06 18.25
C LEU A 83 1.48 -18.36 17.47
N PRO A 84 0.52 -18.77 16.62
CA PRO A 84 0.70 -19.88 15.72
C PRO A 84 1.81 -19.58 14.69
N SER A 85 2.72 -20.53 14.50
CA SER A 85 3.89 -20.42 13.61
C SER A 85 3.54 -20.08 12.16
N ASN A 86 2.32 -20.41 11.71
CA ASN A 86 1.83 -20.11 10.36
C ASN A 86 1.61 -18.61 10.12
N THR A 87 1.15 -17.86 11.12
CA THR A 87 0.95 -16.40 10.99
C THR A 87 2.28 -15.65 10.94
N LEU A 88 3.30 -16.20 11.58
CA LEU A 88 4.63 -15.58 11.68
C LEU A 88 5.59 -16.01 10.57
N MET A 89 5.12 -16.80 9.59
CA MET A 89 5.96 -17.35 8.51
C MET A 89 7.20 -18.11 9.02
N LEU A 90 7.14 -18.64 10.24
CA LEU A 90 8.26 -19.38 10.86
C LEU A 90 8.31 -20.84 10.37
N ASN A 91 7.22 -21.33 9.75
CA ASN A 91 7.19 -22.64 9.14
C ASN A 91 7.87 -22.61 7.75
N ILE A 92 9.19 -22.65 7.76
CA ILE A 92 10.04 -22.66 6.55
C ILE A 92 10.11 -24.09 5.97
N ALA A 93 9.59 -25.10 6.68
CA ALA A 93 9.74 -26.52 6.39
C ALA A 93 8.55 -27.17 5.62
N ASP A 94 7.46 -26.43 5.36
CA ASP A 94 6.31 -27.00 4.65
C ASP A 94 6.66 -27.43 3.21
N GLU A 95 6.22 -28.64 2.86
CA GLU A 95 6.54 -29.39 1.64
C GLU A 95 6.04 -28.71 0.35
N ASP A 96 5.00 -27.88 0.46
CA ASP A 96 4.51 -27.01 -0.62
C ASP A 96 5.55 -25.97 -1.07
N TYR A 97 6.52 -25.63 -0.20
CA TYR A 97 7.53 -24.61 -0.45
C TYR A 97 8.76 -25.14 -1.21
N LEU A 98 9.16 -26.38 -0.93
CA LEU A 98 10.29 -27.06 -1.58
C LEU A 98 9.90 -27.68 -2.92
N SER A 99 8.70 -28.26 -3.01
CA SER A 99 8.21 -28.97 -4.21
C SER A 99 7.97 -28.08 -5.44
N SER A 100 7.87 -26.76 -5.26
CA SER A 100 7.80 -25.77 -6.36
C SER A 100 9.08 -25.69 -7.20
N ILE A 101 10.22 -26.18 -6.67
CA ILE A 101 11.53 -26.19 -7.34
C ILE A 101 11.63 -27.37 -8.31
N ASP A 102 11.27 -28.57 -7.86
CA ASP A 102 11.52 -29.81 -8.61
C ASP A 102 10.64 -29.95 -9.86
N LYS A 103 9.37 -29.53 -9.80
CA LYS A 103 8.46 -29.65 -10.95
C LYS A 103 8.86 -28.80 -12.16
N LYS A 104 9.66 -27.74 -11.96
CA LYS A 104 10.15 -26.86 -13.05
C LYS A 104 11.53 -27.27 -13.56
N ALA A 105 12.38 -27.87 -12.71
CA ALA A 105 13.68 -28.39 -13.10
C ALA A 105 13.57 -29.70 -13.93
N ILE A 106 12.54 -30.51 -13.69
CA ILE A 106 12.34 -31.82 -14.35
C ILE A 106 11.63 -31.69 -15.73
N ARG A 107 11.16 -30.49 -16.11
CA ARG A 107 10.47 -30.25 -17.41
C ARG A 107 11.37 -29.67 -18.51
N ARG A 108 12.69 -29.72 -18.36
CA ARG A 108 13.65 -29.45 -19.44
C ARG A 108 14.40 -30.72 -19.81
#